data_AF-A0A699TSI0-F1
#
_entry.id   AF-A0A699TSI0-F1
#
_cell.length_a   1.000
_cell.length_b   1.000
_cell.length_c   1.000
_cell.angle_alpha   90.00
_cell.angle_beta   90.00
_cell.angle_gamma   90.00
#
_symmetry.space_group_name_H-M   'P 1'
#
loop_
_entity.id
_entity.type
_entity.pdbx_description
1 polymer ?
#
loop_
_entity_poly.entity_id
_entity_poly.type
_entity_poly.pdbx_seq_one_letter_code
_entity_poly.pdbx_strand_id
1 'polypeptide(L)'
;MNEATKTPKDTTATKKAARVESYDIAKSDETLDLAKDLAKFIKENKLSTQVQGKEFVNVEGWQYAGSRLGIVPIVEHVINVSDYAAGEIKYQAKVTLFDMRSQHTVGAGFA
;
A
#
# COMPACT_ATOMS: atom_id res chain seq x y z
N MET A 1 -45.23 -40.04 31.97
CA MET A 1 -44.65 -38.92 31.20
C MET A 1 -43.17 -38.88 31.52
N ASN A 2 -42.33 -39.44 30.64
CA ASN A 2 -40.88 -39.42 30.81
C ASN A 2 -40.31 -38.32 29.91
N GLU A 3 -39.70 -37.31 30.52
CA GLU A 3 -39.00 -36.24 29.81
C GLU A 3 -37.72 -36.77 29.17
N ALA A 4 -37.64 -36.60 27.84
CA ALA A 4 -36.44 -36.85 27.07
C ALA A 4 -35.46 -35.67 27.24
N THR A 5 -34.34 -35.92 27.91
CA THR A 5 -33.19 -35.02 27.94
C THR A 5 -32.53 -34.97 26.55
N LYS A 6 -32.73 -33.86 25.84
CA LYS A 6 -32.02 -33.54 24.59
C LYS A 6 -30.71 -32.83 24.92
N THR A 7 -29.59 -33.47 24.62
CA THR A 7 -28.24 -32.88 24.65
C THR A 7 -28.11 -31.78 23.59
N PRO A 8 -27.57 -30.58 23.91
CA PRO A 8 -27.32 -29.57 22.90
C PRO A 8 -26.14 -29.96 22.01
N LYS A 9 -26.40 -29.88 20.70
CA LYS A 9 -25.51 -30.17 19.58
C LYS A 9 -24.35 -29.18 19.55
N ASP A 10 -23.13 -29.71 19.57
CA ASP A 10 -21.88 -28.99 19.35
C ASP A 10 -22.00 -28.10 18.11
N THR A 11 -22.02 -26.79 18.31
CA THR A 11 -22.03 -25.82 17.22
C THR A 11 -20.57 -25.46 16.95
N THR A 12 -19.94 -26.18 16.03
CA THR A 12 -18.69 -25.76 15.38
C THR A 12 -18.91 -24.40 14.73
N ALA A 13 -18.61 -23.34 15.49
CA ALA A 13 -18.52 -21.99 14.99
C ALA A 13 -17.34 -21.92 14.01
N THR A 14 -17.66 -21.84 12.73
CA THR A 14 -16.75 -21.45 11.67
C THR A 14 -16.08 -20.13 12.06
N LYS A 15 -14.78 -20.18 12.38
CA LYS A 15 -13.95 -19.00 12.59
C LYS A 15 -14.03 -18.12 11.34
N LYS A 16 -14.83 -17.05 11.40
CA LYS A 16 -14.67 -15.92 10.46
C LYS A 16 -13.23 -15.45 10.61
N ALA A 17 -12.48 -15.46 9.50
CA ALA A 17 -11.14 -14.90 9.44
C ALA A 17 -11.21 -13.46 9.98
N ALA A 18 -10.49 -13.21 11.07
CA ALA A 18 -10.40 -11.86 11.63
C ALA A 18 -9.78 -10.96 10.56
N ARG A 19 -10.45 -9.85 10.26
CA ARG A 19 -9.93 -8.80 9.39
C ARG A 19 -8.63 -8.31 10.04
N VAL A 20 -7.50 -8.50 9.36
CA VAL A 20 -6.19 -8.06 9.86
C VAL A 20 -6.15 -6.53 9.76
N GLU A 21 -6.25 -5.87 10.91
CA GLU A 21 -6.23 -4.39 10.99
C GLU A 21 -4.81 -3.83 10.85
N SER A 22 -3.77 -4.63 11.07
CA SER A 22 -2.36 -4.24 10.97
C SER A 22 -1.46 -5.43 10.65
N TYR A 23 -0.47 -5.23 9.78
CA TYR A 23 0.56 -6.22 9.45
C TYR A 23 1.89 -5.88 10.15
N ASP A 24 2.52 -6.87 10.76
CA ASP A 24 3.89 -6.80 11.26
C ASP A 24 4.88 -7.24 10.18
N ILE A 25 5.52 -6.26 9.53
CA ILE A 25 6.48 -6.49 8.43
C ILE A 25 7.74 -7.23 8.91
N ALA A 26 8.02 -7.27 10.22
CA ALA A 26 9.14 -8.04 10.75
C ALA A 26 8.87 -9.56 10.73
N LYS A 27 7.61 -9.98 10.56
CA LYS A 27 7.22 -11.39 10.44
C LYS A 27 7.01 -11.77 8.98
N SER A 28 7.70 -12.82 8.56
CA SER A 28 7.68 -13.29 7.17
C SER A 28 6.28 -13.70 6.69
N ASP A 29 5.49 -14.36 7.54
CA ASP A 29 4.15 -14.83 7.16
C ASP A 29 3.18 -13.65 6.94
N GLU A 30 3.18 -12.67 7.85
CA GLU A 30 2.36 -11.46 7.72
C GLU A 30 2.79 -10.60 6.53
N THR A 31 4.09 -10.56 6.22
CA THR A 31 4.63 -9.88 5.03
C THR A 31 4.13 -10.53 3.74
N LEU A 32 4.05 -11.86 3.68
CA LEU A 32 3.56 -12.57 2.50
C LEU A 32 2.07 -12.32 2.28
N ASP A 33 1.28 -12.28 3.36
CA ASP A 33 -0.15 -11.99 3.27
C ASP A 33 -0.41 -10.54 2.85
N LEU A 34 0.37 -9.58 3.37
CA LEU A 34 0.35 -8.19 2.89
C LEU A 34 0.67 -8.09 1.40
N ALA A 35 1.68 -8.83 0.91
CA ALA A 35 2.05 -8.85 -0.50
C ALA A 35 0.92 -9.39 -1.40
N LYS A 36 0.21 -10.44 -0.95
CA LYS A 36 -0.95 -10.99 -1.67
C LYS A 36 -2.10 -9.97 -1.74
N ASP A 37 -2.42 -9.34 -0.62
CA ASP A 37 -3.48 -8.33 -0.54
C ASP A 37 -3.17 -7.14 -1.45
N LEU A 38 -1.92 -6.67 -1.43
CA LEU A 38 -1.48 -5.58 -2.28
C LEU A 38 -1.57 -5.94 -3.77
N ALA A 39 -1.06 -7.11 -4.16
CA ALA A 39 -1.11 -7.58 -5.53
C ALA A 39 -2.56 -7.75 -6.04
N LYS A 40 -3.45 -8.24 -5.18
CA LYS A 40 -4.88 -8.34 -5.47
C LYS A 40 -5.49 -6.96 -5.71
N PHE A 41 -5.24 -6.00 -4.81
CA PHE A 41 -5.77 -4.64 -4.94
C PHE A 41 -5.29 -3.96 -6.23
N ILE A 42 -4.00 -4.04 -6.55
CA ILE A 42 -3.43 -3.46 -7.76
C ILE A 42 -4.13 -4.00 -9.01
N LYS A 43 -4.35 -5.32 -9.07
CA LYS A 43 -5.02 -5.97 -10.21
C LYS A 43 -6.49 -5.62 -10.31
N GLU A 44 -7.23 -5.69 -9.21
CA GLU A 44 -8.67 -5.40 -9.18
C GLU A 44 -8.97 -3.96 -9.56
N ASN A 45 -8.09 -3.02 -9.20
CA ASN A 45 -8.24 -1.59 -9.48
C ASN A 45 -7.50 -1.15 -10.75
N LYS A 46 -6.91 -2.08 -11.52
CA LYS A 46 -6.18 -1.79 -12.77
C LYS A 46 -5.08 -0.74 -12.59
N LEU A 47 -4.37 -0.80 -11.47
CA LEU A 47 -3.24 0.09 -11.16
C LEU A 47 -1.91 -0.44 -11.73
N SER A 48 -1.99 -1.30 -12.74
CA SER A 48 -0.87 -1.88 -13.46
C SER A 48 -1.15 -1.88 -14.96
N THR A 49 -0.07 -1.86 -15.73
CA THR A 49 -0.08 -1.94 -17.20
C THR A 49 0.74 -3.13 -17.66
N GLN A 50 0.24 -3.90 -18.61
CA GLN A 50 1.04 -4.95 -19.26
C GLN A 50 1.87 -4.35 -20.41
N VAL A 51 3.17 -4.60 -20.40
CA VAL A 51 4.11 -4.23 -21.45
C VAL A 51 4.94 -5.47 -21.79
N GLN A 52 4.83 -5.95 -23.04
CA GLN A 52 5.56 -7.13 -23.53
C GLN A 52 5.39 -8.38 -22.64
N GLY A 53 4.17 -8.62 -22.14
CA GLY A 53 3.86 -9.76 -21.27
C GLY A 53 4.37 -9.65 -19.83
N LYS A 54 4.94 -8.50 -19.44
CA LYS A 54 5.31 -8.18 -18.06
C LYS A 54 4.35 -7.14 -17.49
N GLU A 55 3.99 -7.30 -16.23
CA GLU A 55 3.10 -6.38 -15.52
C GLU A 55 3.92 -5.31 -14.79
N PHE A 56 3.64 -4.05 -15.07
CA PHE A 56 4.29 -2.89 -14.46
C PHE A 56 3.28 -2.10 -13.65
N VAL A 57 3.59 -1.82 -12.38
CA VAL A 57 2.72 -1.05 -11.50
C VAL A 57 2.83 0.43 -11.85
N ASN A 58 1.68 1.10 -12.00
CA ASN A 58 1.59 2.52 -12.27
C ASN A 58 1.93 3.35 -11.02
N VAL A 59 2.08 4.67 -11.17
CA VAL A 59 2.44 5.57 -10.06
C VAL A 59 1.45 5.46 -8.91
N GLU A 60 0.15 5.37 -9.20
CA GLU A 60 -0.93 5.26 -8.23
C GLU A 60 -0.85 3.94 -7.43
N GLY A 61 -0.45 2.85 -8.08
CA GLY A 61 -0.25 1.56 -7.43
C GLY A 61 0.87 1.61 -6.40
N TRP A 62 1.97 2.30 -6.72
CA TRP A 62 3.08 2.52 -5.78
C TRP A 62 2.71 3.45 -4.64
N GLN A 63 1.95 4.52 -4.91
CA GLN A 63 1.44 5.41 -3.87
C GLN A 63 0.53 4.67 -2.89
N TYR A 64 -0.38 3.82 -3.40
CA TYR A 64 -1.23 2.98 -2.56
C TYR A 64 -0.39 2.02 -1.72
N ALA A 65 0.55 1.30 -2.33
CA ALA A 65 1.45 0.38 -1.65
C ALA A 65 2.21 1.04 -0.49
N GLY A 66 2.84 2.19 -0.76
CA GLY A 66 3.56 2.97 0.24
C GLY A 66 2.66 3.40 1.40
N SER A 67 1.47 3.91 1.10
CA SER A 67 0.52 4.37 2.12
C SER A 67 0.08 3.26 3.07
N ARG A 68 -0.09 2.02 2.57
CA ARG A 68 -0.41 0.85 3.39
C ARG A 68 0.74 0.44 4.33
N LEU A 69 1.97 0.79 3.97
CA LEU A 69 3.15 0.63 4.82
C LEU A 69 3.35 1.82 5.78
N GLY A 70 2.47 2.84 5.74
CA GLY A 70 2.59 4.06 6.52
C GLY A 70 3.58 5.08 5.96
N ILE A 71 4.08 4.88 4.73
CA ILE A 71 5.03 5.78 4.07
C ILE A 71 4.28 6.60 3.03
N VAL A 72 4.31 7.92 3.17
CA VAL A 72 3.61 8.85 2.26
C VAL A 72 4.59 9.85 1.66
N PRO A 73 4.44 10.21 0.37
CA PRO A 73 5.22 11.27 -0.24
C PRO A 73 4.69 12.65 0.18
N ILE A 74 5.59 13.59 0.45
CA ILE A 74 5.29 15.00 0.72
C ILE A 74 6.04 15.85 -0.30
N VAL A 75 5.32 16.65 -1.08
CA VAL A 75 5.94 17.62 -1.98
C VAL A 75 6.40 18.80 -1.13
N GLU A 76 7.72 18.99 -1.03
CA GLU A 76 8.31 20.09 -0.26
C GLU A 76 8.17 21.40 -1.02
N HIS A 77 8.59 21.39 -2.29
CA HIS A 77 8.50 22.53 -3.18
C HIS A 77 8.62 22.09 -4.64
N VAL A 78 8.05 22.91 -5.50
CA VAL A 78 8.28 22.90 -6.94
C VAL A 78 8.79 24.27 -7.32
N ILE A 79 9.97 24.33 -7.92
CA ILE A 79 10.62 25.57 -8.34
C ILE A 79 10.76 25.61 -9.86
N ASN A 80 10.58 26.79 -10.42
CA ASN A 80 10.87 27.04 -11.83
C ASN A 80 12.37 27.32 -11.98
N VAL A 81 13.04 26.54 -12.82
CA VAL A 81 14.48 26.63 -13.12
C VAL A 81 14.71 26.82 -14.63
N SER A 82 13.73 27.42 -15.30
CA SER A 82 13.76 27.71 -16.74
C SER A 82 14.85 28.70 -17.11
N ASP A 83 15.45 28.50 -18.28
CA ASP A 83 16.31 29.49 -18.93
C ASP A 83 15.53 30.12 -20.09
N TYR A 84 14.89 31.26 -19.81
CA TYR A 84 14.12 31.98 -20.81
C TYR A 84 14.97 32.61 -21.92
N ALA A 85 16.25 32.89 -21.65
CA ALA A 85 17.16 33.43 -22.67
C ALA A 85 17.56 32.35 -23.68
N ALA A 86 17.73 31.12 -23.22
CA ALA A 86 17.91 29.94 -24.07
C ALA A 86 16.59 29.36 -24.61
N GLY A 87 15.44 29.86 -24.16
CA GLY A 87 14.11 29.37 -24.54
C GLY A 87 13.73 28.01 -23.93
N GLU A 88 14.41 27.59 -22.86
CA GLU A 88 14.18 26.30 -22.20
C GLU A 88 13.23 26.45 -20.99
N ILE A 89 12.19 25.61 -20.94
CA ILE A 89 11.26 25.55 -19.81
C ILE A 89 11.62 24.35 -18.93
N LYS A 90 11.95 24.60 -17.66
CA LYS A 90 12.36 23.58 -16.70
C LYS A 90 11.75 23.84 -15.32
N TYR A 91 11.39 22.75 -14.66
CA TYR A 91 10.92 22.75 -13.28
C TYR A 91 11.69 21.70 -12.50
N GLN A 92 11.92 21.97 -11.22
CA GLN A 92 12.47 21.00 -10.28
C GLN A 92 11.50 20.82 -9.12
N ALA A 93 11.20 19.58 -8.77
CA ALA A 93 10.44 19.22 -7.59
C ALA A 93 11.35 18.51 -6.57
N LYS A 94 11.20 18.88 -5.29
CA LYS A 94 11.73 18.09 -4.17
C LYS A 94 10.57 17.40 -3.47
N VAL A 95 10.69 16.09 -3.32
CA VAL A 95 9.70 15.25 -2.62
C VAL A 95 10.39 14.49 -1.50
N THR A 96 9.84 14.52 -0.30
CA THR A 96 10.30 13.73 0.85
C THR A 96 9.37 12.54 1.09
N LEU A 97 9.92 11.43 1.59
CA LEU A 97 9.14 10.27 2.04
C LEU A 97 9.02 10.34 3.56
N PHE A 98 7.79 10.46 4.06
CA PHE A 98 7.50 10.57 5.48
C PHE A 98 6.89 9.27 5.99
N ASP A 99 7.49 8.69 7.03
CA ASP A 99 6.92 7.53 7.73
C ASP A 99 6.01 8.02 8.86
N MET A 100 4.71 7.79 8.70
CA MET A 100 3.70 8.20 9.65
C MET A 100 3.82 7.50 11.01
N ARG A 101 4.47 6.33 11.08
CA ARG A 101 4.62 5.56 12.31
C ARG A 101 5.74 6.13 13.19
N SER A 102 6.88 6.43 12.58
CA SER A 102 8.05 7.00 13.28
C SER A 102 8.05 8.53 13.31
N GLN A 103 7.16 9.19 12.55
CA GLN A 103 7.07 10.64 12.39
C GLN A 103 8.38 11.27 11.86
N HIS A 104 9.12 10.53 11.03
CA HIS A 104 10.38 10.98 10.46
C HIS A 104 10.39 10.89 8.92
N THR A 105 11.19 11.76 8.31
CA THR A 105 11.55 11.64 6.90
C THR A 105 12.56 10.50 6.73
N VAL A 106 12.23 9.55 5.85
CA VAL A 106 13.04 8.35 5.59
C VAL A 106 13.73 8.38 4.22
N GLY A 107 13.44 9.38 3.39
CA GLY A 107 14.07 9.56 2.08
C GLY A 107 13.67 10.87 1.40
N ALA A 108 14.39 11.20 0.33
CA ALA A 108 14.08 12.34 -0.53
C ALA A 108 14.43 12.04 -1.99
N GLY A 109 13.65 12.59 -2.91
CA GLY A 109 13.84 12.55 -4.34
C GLY A 109 13.79 13.94 -4.96
N PHE A 110 14.50 14.11 -6.07
CA PHE A 110 14.54 15.33 -6.87
C PHE A 110 14.28 14.94 -8.34
N ALA A 111 13.40 15.68 -9.01
CA ALA A 111 13.06 15.49 -10.41
C ALA A 111 12.95 16.86 -11.11
#